data_AF-A0A352RAC3-F1
#
_entry.id   AF-A0A352RAC3-F1
#
_cell.length_a   1.000
_cell.length_b   1.000
_cell.length_c   1.000
_cell.angle_alpha   90.00
_cell.angle_beta   90.00
_cell.angle_gamma   90.00
#
_symmetry.space_group_name_H-M   'P 1'
#
loop_
_entity.id
_entity.type
_entity.pdbx_description
1 polymer ?
#
loop_
_entity_poly.entity_id
_entity_poly.type
_entity_poly.pdbx_seq_one_letter_code
_entity_poly.pdbx_strand_id
1 'polypeptide(L)' 'MNTPFNKFLYLGFLFLGLFQAFFTKDYMQSAASLGIALAFDPFNTEQKWNDRPKWQKAVLIIHLALVAAMFGFGIGLNDK' A
#
# COMPACT_ATOMS: atom_id res chain seq x y z
N MET A 1 3.05 -17.85 4.39
CA MET A 1 2.65 -17.92 2.95
C MET A 1 3.86 -17.52 2.13
N ASN A 2 4.22 -18.33 1.13
CA ASN A 2 5.44 -18.19 0.33
C ASN A 2 5.72 -16.72 -0.05
N THR A 3 6.75 -16.13 0.55
CA THR A 3 7.26 -14.77 0.30
C THR A 3 7.26 -14.31 -1.16
N PRO A 4 7.55 -15.16 -2.18
CA PRO A 4 7.44 -14.73 -3.57
C PRO A 4 6.02 -14.32 -3.97
N PHE A 5 4.97 -15.03 -3.52
CA PHE A 5 3.59 -14.75 -3.96
C PHE A 5 3.07 -13.41 -3.42
N ASN A 6 3.31 -13.12 -2.14
CA ASN A 6 2.92 -11.85 -1.53
C ASN A 6 3.61 -10.67 -2.23
N LYS A 7 4.88 -10.83 -2.62
CA LYS A 7 5.62 -9.78 -3.33
C LYS A 7 5.03 -9.47 -4.71
N PHE A 8 4.54 -10.48 -5.44
CA PHE A 8 3.85 -10.26 -6.70
C PHE A 8 2.51 -9.53 -6.51
N LEU A 9 1.73 -9.92 -5.49
CA LEU A 9 0.48 -9.22 -5.17
C LEU A 9 0.75 -7.78 -4.72
N TYR A 10 1.74 -7.56 -3.86
CA TYR A 10 2.17 -6.23 -3.46
C TYR A 10 2.46 -5.35 -4.66
N LEU A 11 3.31 -5.82 -5.58
CA LEU A 11 3.69 -5.06 -6.76
C LEU A 11 2.50 -4.82 -7.69
N GLY A 12 1.65 -5.85 -7.89
CA GLY A 12 0.45 -5.73 -8.72
C GLY A 12 -0.49 -4.65 -8.20
N PHE A 13 -0.84 -4.70 -6.92
CA PHE A 13 -1.72 -3.70 -6.29
C PHE A 13 -1.06 -2.32 -6.14
N LEU A 14 0.26 -2.27 -5.94
CA LEU A 14 1.01 -1.01 -5.94
C LEU A 14 0.90 -0.32 -7.31
N PHE A 15 1.19 -1.03 -8.40
CA PHE A 15 1.09 -0.47 -9.74
C PHE A 15 -0.35 -0.14 -10.12
N LEU A 16 -1.32 -0.97 -9.73
CA LEU A 16 -2.74 -0.68 -9.95
C LEU A 16 -3.18 0.60 -9.21
N GLY A 17 -2.79 0.75 -7.94
CA GLY A 17 -3.09 1.93 -7.16
C GLY A 17 -2.46 3.20 -7.74
N LEU A 18 -1.21 3.13 -8.19
CA LEU A 18 -0.56 4.24 -8.89
C LEU A 18 -1.26 4.56 -10.22
N PHE A 19 -1.65 3.54 -10.99
CA PHE A 19 -2.40 3.73 -12.22
C PHE A 19 -3.72 4.46 -11.97
N GLN A 20 -4.46 4.04 -10.94
CA GLN A 20 -5.73 4.68 -10.54
C GLN A 20 -5.53 6.13 -10.09
N ALA A 21 -4.46 6.43 -9.34
CA ALA A 21 -4.17 7.80 -8.92
C ALA A 21 -3.84 8.74 -10.08
N PHE A 22 -2.99 8.31 -11.03
CA PHE A 22 -2.44 9.21 -12.05
C PHE A 22 -3.26 9.23 -13.35
N PHE A 23 -3.84 8.10 -13.77
CA PHE A 23 -4.52 8.00 -15.06
C PHE A 23 -6.04 8.13 -14.93
N THR A 24 -6.66 7.44 -13.96
CA THR A 24 -8.12 7.53 -13.76
C THR A 24 -8.50 8.65 -12.79
N LYS A 25 -7.55 9.15 -11.99
CA LYS A 25 -7.77 10.11 -10.89
C LYS A 25 -8.80 9.63 -9.88
N ASP A 26 -8.99 8.31 -9.78
CA ASP A 26 -9.86 7.70 -8.79
C ASP A 26 -9.04 7.45 -7.52
N TYR A 27 -8.96 8.48 -6.69
CA TYR A 27 -8.15 8.45 -5.46
C TYR A 27 -8.72 7.49 -4.41
N MET A 28 -10.04 7.24 -4.44
CA MET A 28 -10.69 6.32 -3.50
C MET A 28 -10.32 4.87 -3.82
N GLN A 29 -10.45 4.47 -5.10
CA GLN A 29 -9.98 3.15 -5.53
C GLN A 29 -8.46 3.02 -5.42
N SER A 30 -7.70 4.07 -5.72
CA SER A 30 -6.26 4.08 -5.54
C SER A 30 -5.86 3.78 -4.10
N ALA A 31 -6.47 4.49 -3.13
CA ALA A 31 -6.22 4.25 -1.71
C ALA A 31 -6.58 2.81 -1.29
N ALA A 32 -7.69 2.27 -1.79
CA ALA A 32 -8.07 0.88 -1.54
C ALA A 32 -7.03 -0.11 -2.11
N SER A 33 -6.62 0.06 -3.37
CA SER A 33 -5.60 -0.78 -4.02
C SER A 33 -4.25 -0.71 -3.29
N LEU A 34 -3.78 0.48 -2.94
CA LEU A 34 -2.55 0.67 -2.18
C LEU A 34 -2.65 0.06 -0.77
N GLY A 35 -3.81 0.15 -0.12
CA GLY A 35 -4.09 -0.50 1.16
C GLY A 35 -4.04 -2.03 1.08
N ILE A 36 -4.61 -2.61 0.01
CA ILE A 36 -4.51 -4.04 -0.27
C ILE A 36 -3.04 -4.43 -0.51
N ALA A 37 -2.29 -3.63 -1.28
CA ALA A 37 -0.86 -3.85 -1.48
C ALA A 37 -0.14 -3.96 -0.12
N LEU A 38 -0.37 -3.00 0.78
CA LEU A 38 0.23 -3.00 2.12
C LEU A 38 -0.13 -4.24 2.95
N ALA A 39 -1.37 -4.74 2.83
CA ALA A 39 -1.80 -5.98 3.50
C ALA A 39 -1.02 -7.20 3.00
N PHE A 40 -0.66 -7.22 1.72
CA PHE A 40 0.28 -8.18 1.14
C PHE A 40 1.72 -7.73 1.36
N ASP A 41 2.16 -7.73 2.63
CA ASP A 41 3.53 -7.40 3.02
C ASP A 41 4.58 -8.09 2.10
N PRO A 42 5.43 -7.32 1.39
CA PRO A 42 6.38 -7.86 0.42
C PRO A 42 7.62 -8.48 1.08
N PHE A 43 7.74 -8.38 2.41
CA PHE A 43 8.83 -8.94 3.20
C PHE A 43 8.47 -10.31 3.80
N ASN A 44 9.32 -10.80 4.69
CA ASN A 44 9.06 -12.05 5.39
C ASN A 44 7.97 -11.86 6.46
N THR A 45 6.78 -12.41 6.22
CA THR A 45 5.65 -12.33 7.15
C THR A 45 5.82 -13.21 8.40
N GLU A 46 6.71 -14.20 8.36
CA GLU A 46 7.04 -15.05 9.52
C GLU A 46 8.00 -14.35 10.49
N GLN A 47 8.68 -13.29 10.04
CA GLN A 47 9.52 -12.47 10.88
C GLN A 47 8.66 -11.56 11.77
N LYS A 48 8.77 -11.74 13.09
CA LYS A 48 8.12 -10.88 14.08
C LYS A 48 8.51 -9.43 13.85
N TRP A 49 7.57 -8.52 14.12
CA TRP A 49 7.79 -7.08 13.90
C TRP A 49 9.07 -6.56 14.56
N ASN A 50 9.32 -6.91 15.83
CA ASN A 50 10.49 -6.40 16.56
C ASN A 50 11.82 -6.79 15.92
N ASP A 51 11.90 -7.98 15.33
CA ASP A 51 13.11 -8.53 14.71
C ASP A 51 13.37 -7.96 13.31
N ARG A 52 12.40 -7.23 12.73
CA ARG A 52 12.55 -6.63 11.41
C ARG A 52 13.57 -5.50 11.41
N PRO A 53 14.43 -5.42 10.37
CA PRO A 53 15.30 -4.28 10.14
C PRO A 53 14.52 -2.96 10.14
N LYS A 54 15.12 -1.88 10.64
CA LYS A 54 14.50 -0.55 10.71
C LYS A 54 13.98 -0.06 9.35
N TRP A 55 14.67 -0.39 8.26
CA TRP A 55 14.27 0.03 6.91
C TRP A 55 12.97 -0.64 6.42
N GLN A 56 12.73 -1.93 6.75
CA GLN A 56 11.48 -2.59 6.39
C GLN A 56 10.30 -1.95 7.11
N LYS A 57 10.47 -1.66 8.40
CA LYS A 57 9.48 -0.93 9.20
C LYS A 57 9.19 0.44 8.61
N ALA A 58 10.26 1.18 8.27
CA ALA A 58 10.14 2.49 7.66
C ALA A 58 9.35 2.45 6.35
N VAL A 59 9.64 1.50 5.45
CA VAL A 59 8.90 1.33 4.18
C VAL A 59 7.41 1.09 4.44
N LEU A 60 7.07 0.17 5.36
CA LEU A 60 5.67 -0.15 5.67
C LEU A 60 4.93 1.04 6.31
N ILE A 61 5.58 1.77 7.21
CA ILE A 61 5.00 2.96 7.85
C ILE A 61 4.82 4.10 6.84
N ILE A 62 5.81 4.36 5.98
CA ILE A 62 5.71 5.38 4.93
C ILE A 62 4.59 5.02 3.95
N HIS A 63 4.50 3.75 3.55
CA HIS A 63 3.43 3.31 2.66
C HIS A 63 2.05 3.45 3.34
N LEU A 64 1.92 3.08 4.61
CA LEU A 64 0.69 3.31 5.38
C LEU A 64 0.31 4.80 5.43
N ALA A 65 1.29 5.69 5.66
CA ALA A 65 1.06 7.12 5.66
C ALA A 65 0.59 7.63 4.29
N LEU A 66 1.16 7.12 3.19
CA LEU A 66 0.72 7.43 1.83
C LEU A 66 -0.71 6.95 1.56
N VAL A 67 -1.08 5.74 2.00
CA VAL A 67 -2.46 5.22 1.89
C VAL A 67 -3.43 6.12 2.65
N ALA A 68 -3.11 6.48 3.90
CA ALA A 68 -3.95 7.35 4.72
C ALA A 68 -4.10 8.75 4.11
N ALA A 69 -3.01 9.31 3.59
CA ALA A 69 -3.04 10.61 2.89
C ALA A 69 -3.89 10.55 1.62
N MET A 70 -3.74 9.49 0.80
CA MET A 70 -4.53 9.29 -0.41
C MET A 70 -6.02 9.10 -0.09
N PHE A 71 -6.34 8.34 0.95
CA PHE A 71 -7.71 8.13 1.40
C PHE A 71 -8.36 9.43 1.88
N GLY A 72 -7.67 10.19 2.75
CA GLY A 72 -8.15 11.48 3.22
C GLY A 72 -8.33 12.49 2.09
N PHE A 73 -7.39 12.51 1.13
CA PHE A 73 -7.50 13.33 -0.07
C PHE A 73 -8.70 12.94 -0.95
N GLY A 74 -8.91 11.64 -1.16
CA GLY A 74 -10.05 11.12 -1.91
C GLY A 74 -11.40 11.45 -1.26
N ILE A 75 -11.52 11.35 0.06
CA ILE A 75 -12.73 11.79 0.79
C ILE A 75 -12.93 13.30 0.60
N GLY A 76 -11.90 14.11 0.86
CA GLY A 76 -12.03 15.57 0.80
C GLY A 76 -12.32 16.14 -0.59
N LEU A 77 -11.93 15.43 -1.66
CA LEU A 77 -12.30 15.80 -3.03
C LEU A 77 -13.73 15.42 -3.41
N ASN A 78 -14.25 14.32 -2.87
CA ASN A 78 -15.61 13.86 -3.14
C ASN A 78 -16.69 14.58 -2.30
N ASP A 79 -16.28 15.37 -1.32
CA ASP A 79 -17.17 16.15 -0.43
C ASP A 79 -17.49 17.56 -0.99
N LYS A 80 -17.17 17.81 -2.27
CA LYS A 80 -17.50 19.05 -3.01
C LYS A 80 -18.52 18.77 -4.10
#